data_AF-A0AAN6RQC9-F1
#
_entry.id   AF-A0AAN6RQC9-F1
#
_cell.length_a   1.000
_cell.length_b   1.000
_cell.length_c   1.000
_cell.angle_alpha   90.00
_cell.angle_beta   90.00
_cell.angle_gamma   90.00
#
_symmetry.space_group_name_H-M   'P 1'
#
loop_
_entity.id
_entity.type
_entity.pdbx_description
1 polymer ?
#
loop_
_entity_poly.entity_id
_entity_poly.type
_entity_poly.pdbx_seq_one_letter_code
_entity_poly.pdbx_strand_id
1 'polypeptide(L)'
;MDNLSLFVPSNLLHTQERMARYRLGGFHPVTLGDTFNAGRYKVHHKLGHGGFSTVWLARDQLHRRWVSLKIVAANDSASSREMPLLRKLESAGVKHIVKPLDSFVHQGPNGKHLCLVLELLGPTIDFVMSDYRDGDEPLEPETILRITRQLLQYQRRKRGFHCSRAPGIVA
;
A
#
# COMPACT_ATOMS: atom_id res chain seq x y z
N MET A 1 34.30 19.13 -1.24
CA MET A 1 33.73 19.06 0.11
C MET A 1 32.33 19.59 0.00
N ASP A 2 31.34 18.70 -0.06
CA ASP A 2 29.96 19.08 -0.32
C ASP A 2 29.37 19.84 0.85
N ASN A 3 28.73 20.96 0.53
CA ASN A 3 28.20 21.89 1.52
C ASN A 3 26.95 21.30 2.18
N LEU A 4 27.13 20.75 3.39
CA LEU A 4 26.09 20.16 4.24
C LEU A 4 25.01 21.15 4.69
N SER A 5 25.14 22.46 4.40
CA SER A 5 24.11 23.47 4.71
C SER A 5 22.92 23.49 3.75
N LEU A 6 22.97 22.74 2.64
CA LEU A 6 21.85 22.54 1.72
C LEU A 6 20.89 21.42 2.16
N PHE A 7 21.10 20.82 3.32
CA PHE A 7 20.15 19.86 3.87
C PHE A 7 18.91 20.60 4.37
N VAL A 8 17.97 20.86 3.45
CA VAL A 8 16.59 21.21 3.81
C VAL A 8 16.10 20.04 4.68
N PRO A 9 15.69 20.27 5.94
CA PRO A 9 15.12 19.21 6.75
C PRO A 9 13.76 18.85 6.13
N SER A 10 13.77 17.97 5.14
CA SER A 10 12.58 17.23 4.78
C SER A 10 12.15 16.51 6.05
N ASN A 11 10.93 16.76 6.51
CA ASN A 11 10.29 16.09 7.65
C ASN A 11 10.03 14.60 7.33
N LEU A 12 11.08 13.86 6.90
CA LEU A 12 11.03 12.46 6.49
C LEU A 12 10.40 11.60 7.59
N LEU A 13 10.61 11.94 8.86
CA LEU A 13 10.04 11.23 9.99
C LEU A 13 8.51 11.33 10.08
N HIS A 14 7.88 12.40 9.59
CA HIS A 14 6.41 12.52 9.57
C HIS A 14 5.76 11.67 8.46
N THR A 15 6.54 11.26 7.45
CA THR A 15 6.08 10.36 6.38
C THR A 15 6.19 8.87 6.77
N GLN A 16 6.80 8.58 7.93
CA GLN A 16 6.98 7.23 8.44
C GLN A 16 6.07 6.96 9.63
N GLU A 17 5.73 5.70 9.85
CA GLU A 17 4.96 5.30 11.02
C GLU A 17 5.75 5.50 12.30
N ARG A 18 5.01 5.69 13.40
CA ARG A 18 5.59 5.80 14.73
C ARG A 18 6.24 4.48 15.14
N MET A 19 7.49 4.53 15.58
CA MET A 19 8.24 3.37 16.07
C MET A 19 7.52 2.61 17.19
N ALA A 20 6.76 3.31 18.04
CA ALA A 20 5.94 2.72 19.11
C ALA A 20 4.89 1.70 18.62
N ARG A 21 4.64 1.62 17.31
CA ARG A 21 3.72 0.64 16.71
C ARG A 21 4.35 -0.74 16.51
N TYR A 22 5.67 -0.86 16.56
CA TYR A 22 6.38 -2.14 16.48
C TYR A 22 6.44 -2.78 17.88
N ARG A 23 5.32 -3.34 18.29
CA ARG A 23 5.11 -3.99 19.59
C ARG A 23 4.20 -5.20 19.43
N LEU A 24 4.06 -6.03 20.47
CA LEU A 24 3.10 -7.14 20.48
C LEU A 24 1.70 -6.66 20.05
N GLY A 25 1.09 -7.36 19.08
CA GLY A 25 -0.19 -6.98 18.48
C GLY A 25 -0.12 -5.88 17.41
N GLY A 26 1.03 -5.23 17.27
CA GLY A 26 1.28 -4.10 16.37
C GLY A 26 1.85 -4.52 15.01
N PHE A 27 2.75 -3.71 14.46
CA PHE A 27 3.37 -3.92 13.16
C PHE A 27 4.46 -4.98 13.17
N HIS A 28 4.60 -5.70 12.06
CA HIS A 28 5.72 -6.59 11.83
C HIS A 28 6.95 -5.77 11.36
N PRO A 29 8.12 -5.90 12.00
CA PRO A 29 9.36 -5.31 11.49
C PRO A 29 9.77 -6.01 10.20
N VAL A 30 10.10 -5.24 9.16
CA VAL A 30 10.49 -5.75 7.83
C VAL A 30 11.77 -5.07 7.39
N THR A 31 12.70 -5.87 6.90
CA THR A 31 13.98 -5.43 6.33
C THR A 31 14.00 -5.67 4.83
N LEU A 32 14.75 -4.85 4.09
CA LEU A 32 14.98 -5.10 2.67
C LEU A 32 15.70 -6.43 2.48
N GLY A 33 15.24 -7.23 1.52
CA GLY A 33 15.73 -8.58 1.29
C GLY A 33 14.98 -9.67 2.04
N ASP A 34 14.13 -9.34 3.03
CA ASP A 34 13.28 -10.32 3.72
C ASP A 34 12.42 -11.09 2.73
N THR A 35 12.16 -12.35 3.04
CA THR A 35 11.33 -13.22 2.22
C THR A 35 10.12 -13.75 2.98
N PHE A 36 8.96 -13.74 2.32
CA PHE A 36 7.70 -14.21 2.87
C PHE A 36 7.14 -15.38 2.06
N ASN A 37 6.29 -16.18 2.71
CA ASN A 37 5.63 -17.37 2.14
C ASN A 37 6.65 -18.35 1.51
N ALA A 38 7.51 -18.93 2.35
CA ALA A 38 8.54 -19.90 1.96
C ALA A 38 9.46 -19.39 0.82
N GLY A 39 9.90 -18.13 0.89
CA GLY A 39 10.83 -17.55 -0.08
C GLY A 39 10.18 -16.91 -1.31
N ARG A 40 8.87 -17.11 -1.53
CA ARG A 40 8.20 -16.67 -2.75
C ARG A 40 8.20 -15.16 -2.95
N TYR A 41 8.02 -14.39 -1.88
CA TYR A 41 7.92 -12.93 -1.96
C TYR A 41 9.12 -12.27 -1.30
N LYS A 42 10.03 -11.71 -2.11
CA LYS A 42 11.21 -10.99 -1.61
C LYS A 42 10.97 -9.49 -1.57
N VAL A 43 11.22 -8.85 -0.43
CA VAL A 43 11.03 -7.41 -0.22
C VAL A 43 12.19 -6.61 -0.84
N HIS A 44 11.86 -5.53 -1.53
CA HIS A 44 12.81 -4.64 -2.20
C HIS A 44 12.74 -3.19 -1.74
N HIS A 45 11.53 -2.64 -1.52
CA HIS A 45 11.36 -1.26 -1.07
C HIS A 45 10.10 -1.12 -0.21
N LYS A 46 10.07 -0.11 0.66
CA LYS A 46 8.84 0.28 1.35
C LYS A 46 8.03 1.19 0.45
N LEU A 47 6.73 0.91 0.34
CA LEU A 47 5.81 1.66 -0.51
C LEU A 47 4.94 2.63 0.31
N GLY A 48 4.70 2.32 1.57
CA GLY A 48 3.95 3.20 2.46
C GLY A 48 3.50 2.50 3.73
N HIS A 49 2.71 3.22 4.52
CA HIS A 49 2.07 2.68 5.71
C HIS A 49 0.70 3.33 5.89
N GLY A 50 -0.19 2.65 6.61
CA GLY A 50 -1.48 3.19 7.00
C GLY A 50 -1.76 3.03 8.48
N GLY A 51 -3.00 3.35 8.86
CA GLY A 51 -3.47 3.23 10.24
C GLY A 51 -3.35 1.81 10.81
N PHE A 52 -3.31 0.76 9.98
CA PHE A 52 -3.36 -0.64 10.44
C PHE A 52 -2.46 -1.60 9.65
N SER A 53 -1.60 -1.09 8.76
CA SER A 53 -0.72 -1.93 7.94
C SER A 53 0.50 -1.17 7.43
N THR A 54 1.51 -1.92 6.98
CA THR A 54 2.62 -1.43 6.15
C THR A 54 2.54 -2.06 4.76
N VAL A 55 3.05 -1.38 3.74
CA VAL A 55 2.98 -1.80 2.34
C VAL A 55 4.37 -1.79 1.74
N TRP A 56 4.73 -2.87 1.04
CA TRP A 56 6.09 -3.14 0.56
C TRP A 56 6.09 -3.59 -0.89
N LEU A 57 7.11 -3.19 -1.63
CA LEU A 57 7.41 -3.68 -2.96
C LEU A 57 8.08 -5.02 -2.80
N ALA A 58 7.46 -6.05 -3.35
CA ALA A 58 8.03 -7.37 -3.36
C ALA A 58 8.11 -7.93 -4.78
N ARG A 59 9.08 -8.83 -4.98
CA ARG A 59 9.17 -9.66 -6.18
C ARG A 59 8.53 -11.01 -5.89
N ASP A 60 7.46 -11.35 -6.63
CA ASP A 60 6.92 -12.71 -6.68
C ASP A 60 7.86 -13.54 -7.54
N GLN A 61 8.64 -14.41 -6.90
CA GLN A 61 9.64 -15.24 -7.55
C GLN A 61 8.99 -16.33 -8.42
N LEU A 62 7.79 -16.81 -8.03
CA LEU A 62 7.08 -17.87 -8.73
C LEU A 62 6.56 -17.38 -10.08
N HIS A 63 5.84 -16.25 -10.09
CA HIS A 63 5.27 -15.68 -11.31
C HIS A 63 6.15 -14.61 -11.97
N ARG A 64 7.35 -14.37 -11.44
CA ARG A 64 8.34 -13.40 -11.94
C ARG A 64 7.78 -11.99 -12.17
N ARG A 65 6.96 -11.49 -11.24
CA ARG A 65 6.32 -10.17 -11.33
C ARG A 65 6.54 -9.34 -10.07
N TRP A 66 6.44 -8.02 -10.22
CA TRP A 66 6.39 -7.09 -9.10
C TRP A 66 4.98 -7.06 -8.49
N VAL A 67 4.91 -7.01 -7.17
CA VAL A 67 3.65 -7.00 -6.41
C VAL A 67 3.74 -6.01 -5.25
N SER A 68 2.57 -5.60 -4.77
CA SER A 68 2.42 -4.89 -3.51
C SER A 68 2.11 -5.90 -2.40
N LEU A 69 2.98 -5.97 -1.40
CA LEU A 69 2.83 -6.81 -0.21
C LEU A 69 2.38 -5.93 0.96
N LYS A 70 1.10 -6.04 1.33
CA LYS A 70 0.52 -5.33 2.47
C LYS A 70 0.49 -6.25 3.68
N ILE A 71 1.10 -5.81 4.78
CA ILE A 71 1.21 -6.58 6.03
C ILE A 71 0.35 -5.88 7.10
N VAL A 72 -0.70 -6.55 7.54
CA VAL A 72 -1.63 -6.03 8.54
C VAL A 72 -1.03 -6.18 9.94
N ALA A 73 -1.32 -5.22 10.83
CA ALA A 73 -0.95 -5.32 12.24
C ALA A 73 -1.56 -6.60 12.85
N ALA A 74 -0.86 -7.21 13.82
CA ALA A 74 -1.25 -8.53 14.31
C ALA A 74 -2.66 -8.55 14.93
N ASN A 75 -3.03 -7.54 15.72
CA ASN A 75 -4.36 -7.45 16.34
C ASN A 75 -5.49 -7.26 15.34
N ASP A 76 -5.20 -6.59 14.21
CA ASP A 76 -6.18 -6.32 13.16
C ASP A 76 -6.28 -7.46 12.13
N SER A 77 -5.34 -8.42 12.17
CA SER A 77 -5.21 -9.45 11.15
C SER A 77 -6.37 -10.45 11.15
N ALA A 78 -6.85 -10.86 12.33
CA ALA A 78 -7.92 -11.85 12.44
C ALA A 78 -9.30 -11.30 12.05
N SER A 79 -9.54 -10.00 12.24
CA SER A 79 -10.81 -9.33 11.95
C SER A 79 -10.85 -8.67 10.57
N SER A 80 -9.74 -8.70 9.82
CA SER A 80 -9.65 -8.06 8.51
C SER A 80 -10.60 -8.69 7.50
N ARG A 81 -11.41 -7.84 6.85
CA ARG A 81 -12.36 -8.22 5.79
C ARG A 81 -11.92 -7.79 4.41
N GLU A 82 -10.71 -7.27 4.28
CA GLU A 82 -10.22 -6.61 3.06
C GLU A 82 -10.10 -7.59 1.89
N MET A 83 -9.43 -8.73 2.08
CA MET A 83 -9.26 -9.73 1.02
C MET A 83 -10.59 -10.37 0.57
N PRO A 84 -11.49 -10.82 1.48
CA PRO A 84 -12.82 -11.28 1.09
C PRO A 84 -13.64 -10.22 0.34
N LEU A 85 -13.57 -8.95 0.74
CA LEU A 85 -14.27 -7.86 0.08
C LEU A 85 -13.70 -7.61 -1.33
N LEU A 86 -12.38 -7.57 -1.48
CA LEU A 86 -11.73 -7.39 -2.78
C LEU A 86 -12.09 -8.51 -3.75
N ARG A 87 -12.03 -9.77 -3.32
CA ARG A 87 -12.43 -10.92 -4.15
C ARG A 87 -13.91 -10.86 -4.53
N LYS A 88 -14.79 -10.43 -3.62
CA LYS A 88 -16.21 -10.24 -3.93
C LYS A 88 -16.41 -9.16 -5.00
N LEU A 89 -15.71 -8.02 -4.90
CA LEU A 89 -15.79 -6.96 -5.90
C LEU A 89 -15.25 -7.41 -7.26
N GLU A 90 -14.17 -8.17 -7.27
CA GLU A 90 -13.59 -8.77 -8.48
C GLU A 90 -14.58 -9.72 -9.15
N SER A 91 -15.19 -10.65 -8.39
CA SER A 91 -16.21 -11.56 -8.92
C SER A 91 -17.47 -10.85 -9.43
N ALA A 92 -17.80 -9.69 -8.86
CA ALA A 92 -18.92 -8.86 -9.30
C ALA A 92 -18.59 -8.02 -10.55
N GLY A 93 -17.38 -8.16 -11.13
CA GLY A 93 -16.95 -7.45 -12.33
C GLY A 93 -16.79 -5.95 -12.10
N VAL A 94 -16.56 -5.51 -10.85
CA VAL A 94 -16.32 -4.10 -10.55
C VAL A 94 -14.97 -3.70 -11.15
N LYS A 95 -15.01 -2.76 -12.10
CA LYS A 95 -13.81 -2.19 -12.74
C LYS A 95 -13.12 -1.19 -11.82
N HIS A 96 -11.84 -0.92 -12.07
CA HIS A 96 -11.02 0.05 -11.34
C HIS A 96 -10.91 -0.29 -9.85
N ILE A 97 -10.68 -1.57 -9.57
CA ILE A 97 -10.30 -2.06 -8.24
C ILE A 97 -8.94 -2.71 -8.34
N VAL A 98 -8.17 -2.65 -7.27
CA VAL A 98 -6.92 -3.39 -7.15
C VAL A 98 -7.20 -4.89 -7.22
N LYS A 99 -6.44 -5.60 -8.05
CA LYS A 99 -6.55 -7.05 -8.18
C LYS A 99 -5.94 -7.78 -6.97
N PRO A 100 -6.72 -8.60 -6.26
CA PRO A 100 -6.19 -9.49 -5.23
C PRO A 100 -5.45 -10.68 -5.86
N LEU A 101 -4.16 -10.83 -5.59
CA LEU A 101 -3.33 -11.88 -6.18
C LEU A 101 -3.19 -13.10 -5.27
N ASP A 102 -2.90 -12.89 -3.99
CA ASP A 102 -2.69 -13.95 -3.00
C ASP A 102 -2.91 -13.41 -1.58
N SER A 103 -3.07 -14.29 -0.60
CA SER A 103 -3.11 -13.96 0.82
C SER A 103 -2.58 -15.10 1.67
N PHE A 104 -1.79 -14.78 2.68
CA PHE A 104 -1.27 -15.76 3.63
C PHE A 104 -1.10 -15.15 5.02
N VAL A 105 -0.86 -15.97 6.03
CA VAL A 105 -0.55 -15.53 7.38
C VAL A 105 0.94 -15.72 7.65
N HIS A 106 1.59 -14.67 8.12
CA HIS A 106 2.99 -14.70 8.55
C HIS A 106 3.08 -14.66 10.07
N GLN A 107 3.83 -15.58 10.67
CA GLN A 107 4.13 -15.56 12.11
C GLN A 107 5.39 -14.73 12.33
N GLY A 108 5.21 -13.54 12.92
CA GLY A 108 6.30 -12.64 13.28
C GLY A 108 6.49 -12.53 14.80
N PRO A 109 7.45 -11.71 15.25
CA PRO A 109 7.71 -11.48 16.68
C PRO A 109 6.55 -10.77 17.39
N ASN A 110 5.73 -10.02 16.64
CA ASN A 110 4.63 -9.24 17.18
C ASN A 110 3.26 -9.94 17.05
N GLY A 111 3.23 -11.18 16.57
CA GLY A 111 2.02 -11.99 16.43
C GLY A 111 1.83 -12.55 15.02
N LYS A 112 0.59 -12.94 14.71
CA LYS A 112 0.19 -13.44 13.39
C LYS A 112 -0.29 -12.27 12.53
N HIS A 113 0.34 -12.09 11.39
CA HIS A 113 0.07 -10.99 10.47
C HIS A 113 -0.60 -11.52 9.21
N LEU A 114 -1.75 -10.95 8.85
CA LEU A 114 -2.35 -11.18 7.54
C LEU A 114 -1.55 -10.42 6.49
N CYS A 115 -1.02 -11.14 5.51
CA CYS A 115 -0.30 -10.60 4.37
C CYS A 115 -1.19 -10.67 3.13
N LEU A 116 -1.41 -9.53 2.50
CA LEU A 116 -2.18 -9.41 1.26
C LEU A 116 -1.22 -9.10 0.11
N VAL A 117 -1.30 -9.91 -0.94
CA VAL A 117 -0.53 -9.72 -2.16
C VAL A 117 -1.47 -9.14 -3.20
N LEU A 118 -1.17 -7.93 -3.65
CA LEU A 118 -1.97 -7.16 -4.57
C LEU A 118 -1.14 -6.83 -5.82
N GLU A 119 -1.82 -6.53 -6.94
CA GLU A 119 -1.11 -5.95 -8.08
C GLU A 119 -0.40 -4.64 -7.67
N LEU A 120 0.78 -4.41 -8.25
CA LEU A 120 1.50 -3.17 -8.01
C LEU A 120 0.82 -2.04 -8.78
N LEU A 121 0.46 -0.98 -8.06
CA LEU A 121 -0.18 0.21 -8.61
C LEU A 121 0.75 1.41 -8.49
N GLY A 122 0.42 2.48 -9.21
CA GLY A 122 1.14 3.75 -9.16
C GLY A 122 0.92 4.52 -7.85
N PRO A 123 1.56 5.70 -7.74
CA PRO A 123 1.39 6.59 -6.59
C PRO A 123 -0.07 6.97 -6.38
N THR A 124 -0.42 7.29 -5.13
CA THR A 124 -1.74 7.85 -4.84
C THR A 124 -1.91 9.20 -5.52
N ILE A 125 -3.15 9.56 -5.87
CA ILE A 125 -3.46 10.90 -6.40
C ILE A 125 -2.98 12.00 -5.46
N ASP A 126 -3.03 11.77 -4.15
CA ASP A 126 -2.54 12.70 -3.15
C ASP A 126 -1.02 12.96 -3.30
N PHE A 127 -0.24 11.91 -3.50
CA PHE A 127 1.20 12.01 -3.75
C PHE A 127 1.48 12.72 -5.07
N VAL A 128 0.74 12.38 -6.13
CA VAL A 128 0.85 13.06 -7.42
C VAL A 128 0.52 14.54 -7.27
N MET A 129 -0.56 14.88 -6.57
CA MET A 129 -0.95 16.28 -6.35
C MET A 129 0.06 17.07 -5.52
N SER A 130 0.72 16.45 -4.54
CA SER A 130 1.79 17.12 -3.79
C SER A 130 3.02 17.37 -4.65
N ASP A 131 3.43 16.39 -5.46
CA ASP A 131 4.62 16.48 -6.32
C ASP A 131 4.47 17.61 -7.37
N TYR A 132 3.28 17.74 -7.97
CA TYR A 132 2.98 18.79 -8.95
C TYR A 132 2.87 20.18 -8.31
N ARG A 133 2.43 20.29 -7.05
CA ARG A 133 2.38 21.59 -6.34
C ARG A 133 3.77 22.14 -6.04
N ASP A 134 4.75 21.27 -5.82
CA ASP A 134 6.14 21.67 -5.60
C ASP A 134 6.88 21.97 -6.91
N GLY A 135 6.40 21.44 -8.05
CA GLY A 135 7.01 21.60 -9.38
C GLY A 135 6.49 22.76 -10.24
N ASP A 136 5.47 23.51 -9.79
CA ASP A 136 4.81 24.62 -10.53
C ASP A 136 4.23 24.24 -11.91
N GLU A 137 4.16 22.94 -12.22
CA GLU A 137 3.60 22.41 -13.47
C GLU A 137 2.19 21.86 -13.17
N PRO A 138 1.14 22.25 -13.90
CA PRO A 138 -0.20 21.73 -13.68
C PRO A 138 -0.37 20.33 -14.29
N LEU A 139 -1.15 19.47 -13.62
CA LEU A 139 -1.60 18.21 -14.22
C LEU A 139 -2.41 18.48 -15.50
N GLU A 140 -2.15 17.71 -16.55
CA GLU A 140 -2.90 17.81 -17.79
C GLU A 140 -4.42 17.63 -17.54
N PRO A 141 -5.28 18.52 -18.09
CA PRO A 141 -6.73 18.46 -17.88
C PRO A 141 -7.35 17.10 -18.24
N GLU A 142 -6.80 16.41 -19.24
CA GLU A 142 -7.26 15.08 -19.64
C GLU A 142 -6.98 14.02 -18.55
N THR A 143 -5.83 14.10 -17.90
CA THR A 143 -5.48 13.23 -16.76
C THR A 143 -6.42 13.47 -15.58
N ILE A 144 -6.74 14.73 -15.27
CA ILE A 144 -7.71 15.10 -14.23
C ILE A 144 -9.10 14.52 -14.55
N LEU A 145 -9.57 14.69 -15.79
CA LEU A 145 -10.86 14.16 -16.24
C LEU A 145 -10.90 12.63 -16.18
N ARG A 146 -9.81 11.95 -16.56
CA ARG A 146 -9.69 10.49 -16.51
C ARG A 146 -9.77 9.98 -15.06
N ILE A 147 -9.01 10.58 -14.15
CA ILE A 147 -9.03 10.25 -12.72
C ILE A 147 -10.43 10.47 -12.15
N THR A 148 -11.03 11.63 -12.42
CA THR A 148 -12.37 11.98 -11.94
C THR A 148 -13.42 10.99 -12.44
N ARG A 149 -13.37 10.62 -13.72
CA ARG A 149 -14.29 9.66 -14.33
C ARG A 149 -14.18 8.27 -13.68
N GLN A 150 -12.95 7.79 -13.43
CA GLN A 150 -12.72 6.50 -12.77
C GLN A 150 -13.24 6.49 -11.33
N LEU A 151 -12.99 7.56 -10.55
CA LEU A 151 -13.47 7.70 -9.18
C LEU A 151 -15.01 7.72 -9.10
N LEU A 152 -15.67 8.47 -9.99
CA LEU A 152 -17.13 8.53 -10.04
C LEU A 152 -17.76 7.19 -10.43
N GLN A 153 -17.17 6.47 -11.38
CA GLN A 153 -17.63 5.13 -11.77
C GLN A 153 -17.52 4.13 -10.62
N TYR A 154 -16.45 4.23 -9.84
CA TYR A 154 -16.28 3.42 -8.62
C TYR A 154 -17.33 3.78 -7.57
N GLN A 155 -17.54 5.07 -7.26
CA GLN A 155 -18.48 5.53 -6.24
C GLN A 155 -19.95 5.19 -6.55
N ARG A 156 -20.38 5.32 -7.81
CA ARG A 156 -21.76 4.98 -8.22
C ARG A 156 -22.14 3.52 -7.97
N ARG A 157 -21.15 2.62 -7.91
CA ARG A 157 -21.33 1.19 -7.62
C ARG A 157 -21.10 0.82 -6.15
N LYS A 158 -20.62 1.76 -5.32
CA LYS A 158 -20.13 1.50 -3.96
C LYS A 158 -21.05 1.99 -2.83
N ARG A 159 -22.36 2.18 -3.07
CA ARG A 159 -23.32 2.42 -1.97
C ARG A 159 -23.19 1.29 -0.93
N GLY A 160 -22.41 1.52 0.14
CA GLY A 160 -22.29 0.61 1.29
C GLY A 160 -20.89 0.21 1.83
N PHE A 161 -19.73 0.62 1.29
CA PHE A 161 -18.44 0.02 1.75
C PHE A 161 -17.27 1.01 1.98
N HIS A 162 -16.75 1.03 3.22
CA HIS A 162 -15.52 1.72 3.62
C HIS A 162 -14.33 0.73 3.56
N CYS A 163 -13.24 1.08 2.85
CA CYS A 163 -12.01 0.28 2.79
C CYS A 163 -10.86 1.14 3.31
N SER A 164 -10.06 0.62 4.24
CA SER A 164 -8.96 1.34 4.89
C SER A 164 -7.84 1.63 3.88
N ARG A 165 -7.68 2.93 3.56
CA ARG A 165 -6.57 3.42 2.73
C ARG A 165 -5.27 3.36 3.52
N ALA A 166 -4.24 2.76 2.93
CA ALA A 166 -2.86 3.03 3.29
C ALA A 166 -2.35 4.12 2.34
N PRO A 167 -1.93 5.31 2.82
CA PRO A 167 -1.24 6.27 1.98
C PRO A 167 0.07 5.66 1.45
N GLY A 168 0.38 5.95 0.19
CA GLY A 168 1.60 5.51 -0.49
C GLY A 168 1.36 4.75 -1.79
N ILE A 169 0.37 3.84 -1.84
CA ILE A 169 -0.04 3.16 -3.08
C ILE A 169 -1.53 2.89 -3.09
N VAL A 170 -2.24 3.61 -3.95
CA VAL A 170 -3.54 3.22 -4.50
C VAL A 170 -3.71 3.98 -5.82
N ALA A 171 -3.75 3.26 -6.94
CA ALA A 171 -4.42 3.71 -8.15
C ALA A 171 -5.60 2.75 -8.45
#